data_AF-A0A6G6ZBV1-F1
#
_entry.id   AF-A0A6G6ZBV1-F1
#
_cell.length_a   1.000
_cell.length_b   1.000
_cell.length_c   1.000
_cell.angle_alpha   90.00
_cell.angle_beta   90.00
_cell.angle_gamma   90.00
#
_symmetry.space_group_name_H-M   'P 1'
#
loop_
_entity.id
_entity.type
_entity.pdbx_description
1 polymer ?
#
loop_
_entity_poly.entity_id
_entity_poly.type
_entity_poly.pdbx_seq_one_letter_code
_entity_poly.pdbx_strand_id
1 'polypeptide(L)'
;MMSISRTPDPVFNRRLARASVAVLVALVGNWASSPVSAQQLPSDSAYTAASSFAAAPEFEPAEERRRPRVYITTRSGGGRQNFCVRTCDGRFFPLPRVSEAANVGACEAACPAAEVKLYSGSDIDSAMTEQGETYKTLANAFRFQREIVPQCSCRTGATLGLSPIAIENDLTLRTGDIIAADDGFKIAAISSGQKRSVLFRPLSKANAQALGLARISSR
;
A
#
# COMPACT_ATOMS: atom_id res chain seq x y z
N MET A 1 -21.60 -35.00 41.54
CA MET A 1 -22.92 -35.28 40.95
C MET A 1 -23.87 -34.17 41.34
N MET A 2 -24.12 -33.23 40.43
CA MET A 2 -25.27 -32.31 40.45
C MET A 2 -25.36 -31.72 39.05
N SER A 3 -26.26 -32.30 38.27
CA SER A 3 -26.53 -31.95 36.88
C SER A 3 -27.34 -30.66 36.83
N ILE A 4 -26.87 -29.66 36.09
CA ILE A 4 -27.66 -28.48 35.74
C ILE A 4 -28.07 -28.65 34.28
N SER A 5 -29.29 -29.14 34.08
CA SER A 5 -30.03 -29.12 32.83
C SER A 5 -30.59 -27.71 32.60
N ARG A 6 -30.21 -27.06 31.50
CA ARG A 6 -30.98 -25.93 30.94
C ARG A 6 -31.53 -26.34 29.59
N THR A 7 -32.86 -26.34 29.52
CA THR A 7 -33.69 -26.56 28.34
C THR A 7 -33.65 -25.33 27.42
N PRO A 8 -33.81 -25.52 26.09
CA PRO A 8 -34.00 -24.42 25.15
C PRO A 8 -35.47 -23.98 25.12
N ASP A 9 -35.72 -22.68 25.27
CA ASP A 9 -37.05 -22.09 25.11
C ASP A 9 -37.38 -21.76 23.64
N PRO A 10 -38.67 -21.73 23.28
CA PRO A 10 -39.13 -21.95 21.92
C PRO A 10 -39.29 -20.70 21.06
N VAL A 11 -39.07 -20.92 19.76
CA VAL A 11 -39.71 -20.35 18.57
C VAL A 11 -40.80 -19.29 18.83
N PHE A 12 -40.56 -18.05 18.39
CA PHE A 12 -41.64 -17.10 18.10
C PHE A 12 -41.55 -16.62 16.65
N ASN A 13 -42.36 -17.28 15.84
CA ASN A 13 -42.59 -17.00 14.43
C ASN A 13 -43.62 -15.86 14.33
N ARG A 14 -43.28 -14.71 13.75
CA ARG A 14 -44.26 -13.70 13.35
C ARG A 14 -44.32 -13.59 11.83
N ARG A 15 -45.16 -14.43 11.24
CA ARG A 15 -45.81 -14.16 9.96
C ARG A 15 -46.95 -13.18 10.22
N LEU A 16 -46.90 -11.98 9.63
CA LEU A 16 -48.12 -11.25 9.28
C LEU A 16 -47.90 -10.56 7.94
N ALA A 17 -48.67 -11.04 6.96
CA ALA A 17 -48.85 -10.47 5.66
C ALA A 17 -49.58 -9.13 5.76
N ARG A 18 -49.18 -8.16 4.94
CA ARG A 18 -50.08 -7.14 4.41
C ARG A 18 -49.78 -6.95 2.93
N ALA A 19 -50.70 -7.47 2.12
CA ALA A 19 -50.86 -7.11 0.72
C ALA A 19 -51.25 -5.63 0.63
N SER A 20 -50.66 -4.88 -0.30
CA SER A 20 -51.23 -3.65 -0.83
C SER A 20 -50.60 -3.32 -2.18
N VAL A 21 -51.36 -3.67 -3.22
CA VAL A 21 -51.65 -2.90 -4.45
C VAL A 21 -50.46 -2.24 -5.18
N ALA A 22 -50.23 -2.76 -6.39
CA ALA A 22 -49.38 -2.19 -7.41
C ALA A 22 -49.84 -0.80 -7.86
N VAL A 23 -48.88 0.12 -8.04
CA VAL A 23 -49.00 1.23 -8.98
C VAL A 23 -47.72 1.27 -9.81
N LEU A 24 -47.79 0.66 -10.99
CA LEU A 24 -46.81 0.83 -12.06
C LEU A 24 -47.06 2.19 -12.73
N VAL A 25 -46.24 3.19 -12.40
CA VAL A 25 -46.16 4.41 -13.21
C VAL A 25 -45.10 4.18 -14.29
N ALA A 26 -45.55 3.80 -15.49
CA ALA A 26 -44.72 3.80 -16.67
C ALA A 26 -44.48 5.24 -17.13
N LEU A 27 -43.32 5.81 -16.80
CA LEU A 27 -42.84 7.01 -17.46
C LEU A 27 -42.19 6.62 -18.79
N VAL A 28 -43.00 6.65 -19.85
CA VAL A 28 -42.53 6.57 -21.24
C VAL A 28 -41.85 7.89 -21.58
N GLY A 29 -40.56 7.99 -21.26
CA GLY A 29 -39.71 9.09 -21.71
C GLY A 29 -39.40 8.91 -23.19
N ASN A 30 -40.11 9.65 -24.03
CA ASN A 30 -39.89 9.75 -25.47
C ASN A 30 -38.62 10.57 -25.71
N TRP A 31 -37.49 9.91 -25.97
CA TRP A 31 -36.28 10.59 -26.44
C TRP A 31 -36.40 10.73 -27.96
N ALA A 32 -36.97 11.85 -28.40
CA ALA A 32 -36.91 12.28 -29.79
C ALA A 32 -35.44 12.58 -30.14
N SER A 33 -34.87 11.77 -31.02
CA SER A 33 -33.60 12.06 -31.66
C SER A 33 -33.82 13.24 -32.61
N SER A 34 -33.26 14.41 -32.29
CA SER A 34 -33.17 15.49 -33.27
C SER A 34 -32.30 15.05 -34.46
N PRO A 35 -32.73 15.21 -35.72
CA PRO A 35 -31.81 15.12 -36.84
C PRO A 35 -30.93 16.37 -36.78
N VAL A 36 -29.63 16.17 -36.53
CA VAL A 36 -28.65 17.24 -36.73
C VAL A 36 -28.53 17.45 -38.24
N SER A 37 -29.06 18.56 -38.72
CA SER A 37 -28.87 19.03 -40.10
C SER A 37 -27.39 19.24 -40.39
N ALA A 38 -26.85 18.50 -41.34
CA ALA A 38 -25.60 18.81 -41.99
C ALA A 38 -25.78 20.10 -42.81
N GLN A 39 -25.15 21.20 -42.39
CA GLN A 39 -25.00 22.36 -43.27
C GLN A 39 -23.83 22.09 -44.22
N GLN A 40 -24.18 21.92 -45.49
CA GLN A 40 -23.30 21.90 -46.64
C GLN A 40 -22.56 23.25 -46.72
N LEU A 41 -21.24 23.25 -46.50
CA LEU A 41 -20.38 24.38 -46.86
C LEU A 41 -19.97 24.27 -48.33
N PRO A 42 -19.89 25.39 -49.07
CA PRO A 42 -19.62 25.41 -50.49
C PRO A 42 -18.22 24.90 -50.80
N SER A 43 -18.15 24.01 -51.79
CA SER A 43 -16.93 23.48 -52.39
C SER A 43 -16.32 24.50 -53.33
N ASP A 44 -15.42 25.34 -52.82
CA ASP A 44 -14.49 26.11 -53.65
C ASP A 44 -13.17 25.35 -53.79
N SER A 45 -13.04 24.78 -54.98
CA SER A 45 -11.85 24.18 -55.56
C SER A 45 -10.73 25.20 -55.72
N ALA A 46 -9.72 25.19 -54.86
CA ALA A 46 -8.44 25.85 -55.15
C ALA A 46 -7.27 25.39 -54.25
N TYR A 47 -7.08 24.08 -54.04
CA TYR A 47 -5.78 23.58 -53.58
C TYR A 47 -5.41 22.32 -54.37
N THR A 48 -4.74 22.55 -55.49
CA THR A 48 -4.00 21.55 -56.23
C THR A 48 -3.06 20.80 -55.30
N ALA A 49 -3.14 19.47 -55.34
CA ALA A 49 -2.25 18.58 -54.63
C ALA A 49 -0.80 18.80 -55.08
N ALA A 50 0.00 19.46 -54.25
CA ALA A 50 1.44 19.21 -54.23
C ALA A 50 1.66 18.00 -53.34
N SER A 51 1.69 16.82 -53.97
CA SER A 51 2.18 15.59 -53.36
C SER A 51 3.65 15.79 -52.99
N SER A 52 3.87 16.24 -51.78
CA SER A 52 5.18 16.20 -51.11
C SER A 52 4.94 15.64 -49.73
N PHE A 53 4.53 14.37 -49.69
CA PHE A 53 4.73 13.56 -48.50
C PHE A 53 6.24 13.37 -48.35
N ALA A 54 6.89 14.34 -47.70
CA ALA A 54 8.13 14.04 -47.02
C ALA A 54 7.83 12.86 -46.10
N ALA A 55 8.51 11.74 -46.31
CA ALA A 55 8.43 10.60 -45.41
C ALA A 55 8.61 11.13 -43.99
N ALA A 56 7.59 10.96 -43.15
CA ALA A 56 7.76 11.17 -41.72
C ALA A 56 8.95 10.29 -41.30
N PRO A 57 9.92 10.80 -40.53
CA PRO A 57 10.97 9.95 -40.03
C PRO A 57 10.30 8.76 -39.34
N GLU A 58 10.69 7.56 -39.76
CA GLU A 58 10.29 6.31 -39.12
C GLU A 58 10.45 6.52 -37.61
N PHE A 59 9.35 6.49 -36.87
CA PHE A 59 9.41 6.49 -35.41
C PHE A 59 10.00 5.13 -35.04
N GLU A 60 11.32 5.07 -34.99
CA GLU A 60 12.07 4.03 -34.28
C GLU A 60 11.34 3.82 -32.94
N PRO A 61 10.91 2.59 -32.62
CA PRO A 61 10.24 2.34 -31.35
C PRO A 61 11.21 2.82 -30.28
N ALA A 62 10.82 3.87 -29.55
CA ALA A 62 11.66 4.46 -28.53
C ALA A 62 12.14 3.32 -27.65
N GLU A 63 13.43 2.98 -27.77
CA GLU A 63 14.05 1.97 -26.94
C GLU A 63 13.78 2.46 -25.53
N GLU A 64 12.87 1.78 -24.83
CA GLU A 64 12.43 2.17 -23.51
C GLU A 64 13.68 2.13 -22.64
N ARG A 65 14.31 3.29 -22.51
CA ARG A 65 15.54 3.50 -21.79
C ARG A 65 15.19 3.09 -20.38
N ARG A 66 15.49 1.84 -20.03
CA ARG A 66 15.12 1.21 -18.77
C ARG A 66 15.46 2.21 -17.69
N ARG A 67 14.44 2.90 -17.18
CA ARG A 67 14.64 3.86 -16.10
C ARG A 67 15.31 3.03 -15.02
N PRO A 68 16.54 3.38 -14.59
CA PRO A 68 17.19 2.59 -13.56
C PRO A 68 16.20 2.48 -12.42
N ARG A 69 15.86 1.24 -12.06
CA ARG A 69 14.94 0.96 -10.96
C ARG A 69 15.61 1.51 -9.70
N VAL A 70 15.29 2.75 -9.36
CA VAL A 70 15.74 3.36 -8.11
C VAL A 70 14.81 2.82 -7.03
N TYR A 71 15.12 1.61 -6.56
CA TYR A 71 14.70 1.25 -5.22
C TYR A 71 15.56 2.09 -4.29
N ILE A 72 14.94 2.74 -3.29
CA ILE A 72 15.70 3.40 -2.23
C ILE A 72 16.42 2.28 -1.49
N THR A 73 17.63 1.94 -1.94
CA THR A 73 18.55 1.16 -1.15
C THR A 73 18.97 2.10 -0.05
N THR A 74 18.63 1.77 1.20
CA THR A 74 19.31 2.39 2.33
C THR A 74 20.79 2.15 2.07
N ARG A 75 21.55 3.21 1.73
CA ARG A 75 22.97 3.15 1.36
C ARG A 75 23.77 2.52 2.50
N SER A 76 23.80 1.21 2.55
CA SER A 76 24.71 0.39 3.32
C SER A 76 25.39 -0.47 2.27
N GLY A 77 26.70 -0.24 2.08
CA GLY A 77 27.51 -0.85 1.04
C GLY A 77 27.32 -2.36 0.92
N GLY A 78 27.59 -2.87 -0.29
CA GLY A 78 27.49 -4.26 -0.75
C GLY A 78 27.30 -5.30 0.34
N GLY A 79 26.04 -5.73 0.53
CA GLY A 79 25.71 -6.86 1.39
C GLY A 79 24.27 -7.31 1.16
N ARG A 80 23.85 -8.36 1.85
CA ARG A 80 22.51 -8.94 1.73
C ARG A 80 21.45 -7.97 2.26
N GLN A 81 20.48 -7.66 1.41
CA GLN A 81 19.30 -6.83 1.68
C GLN A 81 18.09 -7.73 1.91
N ASN A 82 17.22 -7.33 2.84
CA ASN A 82 15.95 -7.99 3.10
C ASN A 82 14.82 -7.20 2.46
N PHE A 83 13.86 -7.92 1.88
CA PHE A 83 12.71 -7.39 1.17
C PHE A 83 11.46 -8.07 1.71
N CYS A 84 10.50 -7.26 2.17
CA CYS A 84 9.15 -7.73 2.41
C CYS A 84 8.40 -7.68 1.09
N VAL A 85 7.86 -8.80 0.65
CA VAL A 85 7.11 -8.95 -0.59
C VAL A 85 5.68 -9.32 -0.27
N ARG A 86 4.72 -8.56 -0.79
CA ARG A 86 3.31 -8.89 -0.72
C ARG A 86 2.95 -9.93 -1.77
N THR A 87 2.34 -11.04 -1.37
CA THR A 87 2.10 -12.21 -2.24
C THR A 87 1.03 -11.95 -3.32
N CYS A 88 0.09 -11.05 -3.05
CA CYS A 88 -1.07 -10.84 -3.90
C CYS A 88 -0.82 -9.98 -5.16
N ASP A 89 0.21 -9.13 -5.17
CA ASP A 89 0.61 -8.32 -6.34
C ASP A 89 2.13 -8.21 -6.54
N GLY A 90 2.92 -8.90 -5.72
CA GLY A 90 4.38 -8.91 -5.78
C GLY A 90 5.04 -7.59 -5.37
N ARG A 91 4.31 -6.59 -4.84
CA ARG A 91 4.96 -5.35 -4.41
C ARG A 91 5.92 -5.63 -3.26
N PHE A 92 7.09 -4.99 -3.29
CA PHE A 92 8.10 -5.18 -2.27
C PHE A 92 8.65 -3.87 -1.72
N PHE A 93 9.13 -3.92 -0.48
CA PHE A 93 9.80 -2.81 0.18
C PHE A 93 11.02 -3.32 0.97
N PRO A 94 12.14 -2.59 0.96
CA PRO A 94 13.35 -2.99 1.68
C PRO A 94 13.15 -2.83 3.18
N LEU A 95 13.64 -3.80 3.96
CA LEU A 95 13.77 -3.64 5.41
C LEU A 95 15.14 -3.05 5.76
N PRO A 96 15.21 -2.09 6.69
CA PRO A 96 16.49 -1.61 7.19
C PRO A 96 17.26 -2.74 7.89
N ARG A 97 18.59 -2.74 7.75
CA ARG A 97 19.49 -3.72 8.39
C ARG A 97 19.73 -3.41 9.86
N VAL A 98 18.65 -3.23 10.63
CA VAL A 98 18.75 -3.15 12.08
C VAL A 98 18.92 -4.60 12.56
N SER A 99 20.04 -4.87 13.23
CA SER A 99 20.75 -6.16 13.28
C SER A 99 20.01 -7.36 13.88
N GLU A 100 18.73 -7.26 14.25
CA GLU A 100 17.94 -8.38 14.79
C GLU A 100 16.46 -8.35 14.33
N ALA A 101 16.06 -7.38 13.50
CA ALA A 101 14.65 -7.10 13.22
C ALA A 101 14.15 -7.64 11.88
N ALA A 102 15.03 -8.09 10.98
CA ALA A 102 14.61 -8.50 9.64
C ALA A 102 14.11 -9.95 9.61
N ASN A 103 12.91 -10.16 10.16
CA ASN A 103 12.18 -11.42 10.11
C ASN A 103 10.81 -11.21 9.43
N VAL A 104 10.07 -12.30 9.22
CA VAL A 104 8.72 -12.23 8.62
C VAL A 104 7.75 -11.40 9.45
N GLY A 105 7.87 -11.43 10.79
CA GLY A 105 7.04 -10.63 11.70
C GLY A 105 7.19 -9.12 11.50
N ALA A 106 8.37 -8.65 11.09
CA ALA A 106 8.57 -7.25 10.71
C ALA A 106 7.81 -6.87 9.44
N CYS A 107 7.73 -7.79 8.48
CA CYS A 107 6.91 -7.60 7.29
C CYS A 107 5.41 -7.55 7.64
N GLU A 108 4.96 -8.44 8.51
CA GLU A 108 3.57 -8.50 8.96
C GLU A 108 3.19 -7.24 9.75
N ALA A 109 4.07 -6.76 10.64
CA ALA A 109 3.85 -5.51 11.36
C ALA A 109 3.74 -4.29 10.43
N ALA A 110 4.57 -4.25 9.37
CA ALA A 110 4.52 -3.18 8.37
C ALA A 110 3.33 -3.29 7.40
N CYS A 111 2.82 -4.51 7.20
CA CYS A 111 1.78 -4.81 6.22
C CYS A 111 0.71 -5.79 6.77
N PRO A 112 -0.05 -5.41 7.81
CA PRO A 112 -1.00 -6.31 8.47
C PRO A 112 -2.23 -6.63 7.62
N ALA A 113 -2.57 -5.79 6.64
CA ALA A 113 -3.75 -5.97 5.80
C ALA A 113 -3.50 -6.86 4.55
N ALA A 114 -2.30 -7.41 4.38
CA ALA A 114 -1.98 -8.29 3.26
C ALA A 114 -0.99 -9.39 3.66
N GLU A 115 -1.07 -10.53 2.98
CA GLU A 115 -0.09 -11.60 3.16
C GLU A 115 1.26 -11.20 2.58
N VAL A 116 2.32 -11.43 3.36
CA VAL A 116 3.69 -11.06 3.05
C VAL A 116 4.64 -12.23 3.21
N LYS A 117 5.72 -12.21 2.44
CA LYS A 117 6.86 -13.12 2.54
C LYS A 117 8.16 -12.33 2.62
N LEU A 118 9.14 -12.87 3.35
CA LEU A 118 10.48 -12.30 3.45
C LEU A 118 11.38 -12.91 2.37
N TYR A 119 12.07 -12.05 1.63
CA TYR A 119 13.09 -12.42 0.65
C TYR A 119 14.41 -11.74 0.98
N SER A 120 15.52 -12.42 0.75
CA SER A 120 16.86 -11.91 1.03
C SER A 120 17.78 -12.11 -0.17
N GLY A 121 18.57 -11.09 -0.53
CA GLY A 121 19.48 -11.13 -1.69
C GLY A 121 20.32 -9.88 -1.79
N SER A 122 21.22 -9.78 -2.79
CA SER A 122 21.86 -8.50 -3.10
C SER A 122 20.84 -7.48 -3.58
N ASP A 123 19.89 -7.97 -4.38
CA ASP A 123 18.84 -7.22 -5.05
C ASP A 123 17.59 -8.07 -5.11
N ILE A 124 16.44 -7.44 -5.36
CA ILE A 124 15.16 -8.15 -5.44
C ILE A 124 15.13 -9.21 -6.55
N ASP A 125 15.85 -8.97 -7.67
CA ASP A 125 15.86 -9.87 -8.83
C ASP A 125 16.59 -11.20 -8.55
N SER A 126 17.46 -11.22 -7.54
CA SER A 126 18.20 -12.40 -7.07
C SER A 126 17.78 -12.86 -5.67
N ALA A 127 16.80 -12.18 -5.05
CA ALA A 127 16.36 -12.46 -3.70
C ALA A 127 15.58 -13.77 -3.62
N MET A 128 15.80 -14.51 -2.54
CA MET A 128 15.19 -15.81 -2.27
C MET A 128 14.58 -15.85 -0.87
N THR A 129 13.56 -16.69 -0.68
CA THR A 129 13.06 -17.05 0.65
C THR A 129 14.05 -17.97 1.37
N GLU A 130 13.80 -18.26 2.65
CA GLU A 130 14.56 -19.27 3.40
C GLU A 130 14.46 -20.67 2.78
N GLN A 131 13.36 -20.96 2.07
CA GLN A 131 13.12 -22.20 1.35
C GLN A 131 13.78 -22.23 -0.04
N GLY A 132 14.47 -21.16 -0.44
CA GLY A 132 15.16 -21.07 -1.74
C GLY A 132 14.26 -20.66 -2.91
N GLU A 133 13.01 -20.27 -2.66
CA GLU A 133 12.12 -19.78 -3.72
C GLU A 133 12.57 -18.37 -4.15
N THR A 134 12.90 -18.19 -5.43
CA THR A 134 13.27 -16.88 -5.95
C THR A 134 12.05 -15.95 -6.01
N TYR A 135 12.23 -14.65 -5.85
CA TYR A 135 11.11 -13.71 -5.98
C TYR A 135 10.44 -13.79 -7.37
N LYS A 136 11.19 -14.12 -8.42
CA LYS A 136 10.66 -14.28 -9.79
C LYS A 136 9.71 -15.46 -9.97
N THR A 137 9.78 -16.47 -9.10
CA THR A 137 8.87 -17.64 -9.18
C THR A 137 7.53 -17.38 -8.48
N LEU A 138 7.38 -16.28 -7.77
CA LEU A 138 6.09 -15.87 -7.20
C LEU A 138 5.08 -15.61 -8.34
N ALA A 139 3.89 -16.21 -8.27
CA ALA A 139 2.88 -16.11 -9.33
C ALA A 139 2.52 -14.66 -9.72
N ASN A 140 2.50 -13.75 -8.74
CA ASN A 140 2.21 -12.33 -8.95
C ASN A 140 3.47 -11.44 -8.95
N ALA A 141 4.67 -11.98 -9.17
CA ALA A 141 5.90 -11.20 -9.21
C ALA A 141 5.77 -10.00 -10.16
N PHE A 142 6.17 -8.82 -9.68
CA PHE A 142 6.12 -7.55 -10.41
C PHE A 142 4.76 -7.12 -10.94
N ARG A 143 3.65 -7.76 -10.55
CA ARG A 143 2.29 -7.40 -11.01
C ARG A 143 1.95 -5.95 -10.69
N PHE A 144 2.39 -5.45 -9.54
CA PHE A 144 2.25 -4.05 -9.11
C PHE A 144 2.81 -2.99 -10.08
N GLN A 145 3.65 -3.38 -11.05
CA GLN A 145 4.19 -2.46 -12.05
C GLN A 145 3.20 -2.21 -13.20
N ARG A 146 2.26 -3.13 -13.41
CA ARG A 146 1.31 -3.10 -14.52
C ARG A 146 -0.06 -2.63 -14.08
N GLU A 147 -0.45 -2.95 -12.84
CA GLU A 147 -1.76 -2.59 -12.31
C GLU A 147 -1.74 -2.42 -10.80
N ILE A 148 -2.75 -1.68 -10.31
CA ILE A 148 -3.03 -1.55 -8.88
C ILE A 148 -4.12 -2.56 -8.54
N VAL A 149 -3.82 -3.52 -7.66
CA VAL A 149 -4.80 -4.51 -7.18
C VAL A 149 -5.49 -3.94 -5.93
N PRO A 150 -6.79 -3.58 -5.97
CA PRO A 150 -7.43 -2.80 -4.90
C PRO A 150 -7.41 -3.45 -3.52
N GLN A 151 -7.52 -4.78 -3.48
CA GLN A 151 -7.43 -5.59 -2.25
C GLN A 151 -5.99 -5.90 -1.80
N CYS A 152 -4.98 -5.38 -2.49
CA CYS A 152 -3.57 -5.53 -2.14
C CYS A 152 -3.05 -4.20 -1.61
N SER A 153 -3.30 -3.89 -0.34
CA SER A 153 -2.72 -2.74 0.36
C SER A 153 -2.24 -3.15 1.74
N CYS A 154 -1.19 -2.50 2.24
CA CYS A 154 -0.76 -2.71 3.61
C CYS A 154 -1.67 -2.00 4.61
N ARG A 155 -2.45 -1.02 4.15
CA ARG A 155 -3.42 -0.27 4.96
C ARG A 155 -4.85 -0.67 4.59
N THR A 156 -5.63 -1.05 5.59
CA THR A 156 -7.05 -1.34 5.45
C THR A 156 -7.80 -0.14 4.85
N GLY A 157 -8.61 -0.39 3.81
CA GLY A 157 -9.45 0.64 3.18
C GLY A 157 -8.71 1.65 2.30
N ALA A 158 -7.44 1.41 1.98
CA ALA A 158 -6.66 2.26 1.08
C ALA A 158 -6.10 1.45 -0.08
N THR A 159 -6.03 2.03 -1.27
CA THR A 159 -5.48 1.36 -2.46
C THR A 159 -3.95 1.32 -2.47
N LEU A 160 -3.30 2.23 -1.73
CA LEU A 160 -1.84 2.40 -1.68
C LEU A 160 -1.39 2.79 -0.27
N GLY A 161 -0.09 2.62 0.01
CA GLY A 161 0.57 3.03 1.25
C GLY A 161 0.94 1.86 2.18
N LEU A 162 1.82 2.16 3.14
CA LEU A 162 2.14 1.26 4.26
C LEU A 162 1.12 1.46 5.39
N SER A 163 0.96 0.45 6.26
CA SER A 163 0.22 0.68 7.50
C SER A 163 1.01 1.62 8.40
N PRO A 164 0.35 2.57 9.11
CA PRO A 164 1.00 3.19 10.25
C PRO A 164 1.39 2.07 11.24
N ILE A 165 2.67 2.08 11.65
CA ILE A 165 3.17 1.22 12.71
C ILE A 165 3.12 2.04 13.98
N ALA A 166 2.49 1.51 15.03
CA ALA A 166 2.52 2.15 16.34
C ALA A 166 3.97 2.22 16.84
N ILE A 167 4.39 3.33 17.45
CA ILE A 167 5.80 3.59 17.81
C ILE A 167 6.34 2.49 18.75
N GLU A 168 5.47 1.93 19.59
CA GLU A 168 5.73 0.80 20.48
C GLU A 168 6.15 -0.48 19.73
N ASN A 169 5.64 -0.64 18.51
CA ASN A 169 5.86 -1.79 17.64
C ASN A 169 6.92 -1.52 16.57
N ASP A 170 7.56 -0.35 16.58
CA ASP A 170 8.64 -0.03 15.66
C ASP A 170 9.91 -0.80 16.04
N LEU A 171 10.25 -1.80 15.22
CA LEU A 171 11.44 -2.63 15.41
C LEU A 171 12.74 -1.89 15.11
N THR A 172 12.68 -0.74 14.44
CA THR A 172 13.84 0.10 14.13
C THR A 172 14.26 0.98 15.30
N LEU A 173 13.35 1.19 16.26
CA LEU A 173 13.60 1.99 17.45
C LEU A 173 14.79 1.43 18.24
N ARG A 174 15.59 2.33 18.82
CA ARG A 174 16.76 2.07 19.65
C ARG A 174 16.66 2.80 20.99
N THR A 175 17.35 2.27 22.00
CA THR A 175 17.51 3.00 23.26
C THR A 175 18.22 4.33 23.00
N GLY A 176 17.62 5.43 23.43
CA GLY A 176 18.10 6.78 23.19
C GLY A 176 17.37 7.52 22.06
N ASP A 177 16.56 6.83 21.25
CA ASP A 177 15.76 7.49 20.22
C ASP A 177 14.77 8.47 20.87
N ILE A 178 14.63 9.65 20.26
CA ILE A 178 13.73 10.70 20.74
C ILE A 178 12.45 10.66 19.91
N ILE A 179 11.34 10.57 20.61
CA ILE A 179 10.00 10.47 20.05
C ILE A 179 9.27 11.77 20.33
N ALA A 180 8.68 12.36 19.29
CA ALA A 180 7.72 13.44 19.46
C ALA A 180 6.33 12.82 19.65
N ALA A 181 5.73 13.06 20.82
CA ALA A 181 4.36 12.69 21.12
C ALA A 181 3.54 13.96 21.41
N ASP A 182 2.21 13.81 21.43
CA ASP A 182 1.28 14.93 21.65
C ASP A 182 1.49 15.60 23.02
N ASP A 183 1.98 14.85 24.01
CA ASP A 183 2.30 15.30 25.36
C ASP A 183 3.77 15.73 25.55
N GLY A 184 4.56 15.78 24.46
CA GLY A 184 5.93 16.26 24.44
C GLY A 184 6.95 15.21 23.97
N PHE A 185 8.23 15.50 24.16
CA PHE A 185 9.30 14.61 23.75
C PHE A 185 9.50 13.48 24.77
N LYS A 186 9.75 12.27 24.26
CA LYS A 186 10.07 11.08 25.06
C LYS A 186 11.35 10.45 24.56
N ILE A 187 12.11 9.80 25.43
CA ILE A 187 13.25 8.98 25.07
C ILE A 187 12.83 7.50 25.17
N ALA A 188 13.08 6.74 24.11
CA ALA A 188 12.90 5.31 24.10
C ALA A 188 13.98 4.60 24.91
N ALA A 189 13.58 3.65 25.73
CA ALA A 189 14.45 2.70 26.40
C ALA A 189 13.96 1.29 26.08
N ILE A 190 14.81 0.49 25.45
CA ILE A 190 14.46 -0.86 25.01
C ILE A 190 15.04 -1.86 25.98
N SER A 191 14.18 -2.72 26.51
CA SER A 191 14.61 -3.88 27.29
C SER A 191 14.58 -5.12 26.41
N SER A 192 15.74 -5.79 26.30
CA SER A 192 15.94 -7.01 25.50
C SER A 192 15.91 -8.29 26.36
N GLY A 193 15.05 -8.33 27.38
CA GLY A 193 14.76 -9.56 28.13
C GLY A 193 14.08 -10.63 27.27
N GLN A 194 13.39 -11.61 27.88
CA GLN A 194 12.70 -12.67 27.10
C GLN A 194 11.68 -12.16 26.06
N LYS A 195 11.18 -10.93 26.20
CA LYS A 195 10.39 -10.23 25.18
C LYS A 195 10.92 -8.81 25.03
N ARG A 196 11.05 -8.35 23.78
CA ARG A 196 11.36 -6.94 23.47
C ARG A 196 10.22 -6.08 24.01
N SER A 197 10.54 -5.12 24.86
CA SER A 197 9.60 -4.12 25.34
C SER A 197 10.22 -2.73 25.20
N VAL A 198 9.38 -1.75 24.92
CA VAL A 198 9.76 -0.35 24.76
C VAL A 198 9.16 0.43 25.91
N LEU A 199 9.99 1.16 26.64
CA LEU A 199 9.59 2.09 27.68
C LEU A 199 9.86 3.52 27.21
N PHE A 200 8.87 4.39 27.31
CA PHE A 200 9.03 5.80 26.99
C PHE A 200 9.20 6.63 28.25
N ARG A 201 10.33 7.33 28.35
CA ARG A 201 10.63 8.23 29.47
C ARG A 201 10.43 9.67 29.02
N PRO A 202 9.69 10.51 29.77
CA PRO A 202 9.51 11.91 29.40
C PRO A 202 10.87 12.63 29.36
N LEU A 203 11.08 13.43 28.32
CA LEU A 203 12.22 14.32 28.20
C LEU A 203 11.84 15.69 28.77
N SER A 204 12.61 16.17 29.75
CA SER A 204 12.34 17.49 30.34
C SER A 204 12.46 18.60 29.28
N LYS A 205 11.71 19.69 29.44
CA LYS A 205 11.79 20.85 28.54
C LYS A 205 13.21 21.41 28.44
N ALA A 206 13.95 21.47 29.55
CA ALA A 206 15.34 21.92 29.58
C ALA A 206 16.26 20.99 28.76
N ASN A 207 16.10 19.67 28.88
CA ASN A 207 16.90 18.72 28.10
C ASN A 207 16.52 18.76 26.62
N ALA A 208 15.23 18.89 26.29
CA ALA A 208 14.78 19.08 24.91
C ALA A 208 15.33 20.38 24.30
N GLN A 209 15.41 21.47 25.08
CA GLN A 209 16.04 22.73 24.66
C GLN A 209 17.54 22.57 24.43
N ALA A 210 18.25 21.90 25.35
CA ALA A 210 19.67 21.62 25.21
C ALA A 210 19.98 20.77 23.96
N LEU A 211 19.05 19.92 23.54
CA LEU A 211 19.12 19.11 22.32
C LEU A 211 18.60 19.86 21.07
N GLY A 212 18.24 21.14 21.17
CA GLY A 212 17.76 21.95 20.05
C GLY A 212 16.34 21.63 19.57
N LEU A 213 15.57 20.81 20.28
CA LEU A 213 14.22 20.35 19.90
C LEU A 213 13.13 21.39 20.17
N ALA A 214 13.45 22.48 20.87
CA ALA A 214 12.48 23.50 21.26
C ALA A 214 11.76 24.19 20.10
N ARG A 215 12.36 24.19 18.90
CA ARG A 215 11.76 24.78 17.69
C ARG A 215 10.74 23.86 17.00
N ILE A 216 10.65 22.59 17.39
CA ILE A 216 9.74 21.60 16.79
C ILE A 216 8.39 21.57 17.53
N SER A 217 8.33 22.07 18.77
CA SER A 217 7.12 22.07 19.63
C SER A 217 6.12 23.21 19.35
N SER A 218 6.35 24.08 18.36
CA SER A 218 5.58 25.32 18.15
C SER A 218 4.72 25.34 16.89
N ARG A 219 4.28 24.18 16.38
CA ARG A 219 3.33 24.09 15.27
C ARG A 219 2.13 23.25 15.65
#